data_AF-A0A2S9X5J9-F1
#
_entry.id   AF-A0A2S9X5J9-F1
#
_cell.length_a   1.000
_cell.length_b   1.000
_cell.length_c   1.000
_cell.angle_alpha   90.00
_cell.angle_beta   90.00
_cell.angle_gamma   90.00
#
_symmetry.space_group_name_H-M   'P 1'
#
loop_
_entity.id
_entity.type
_entity.pdbx_description
1 polymer ?
#
loop_
_entity_poly.entity_id
_entity_poly.type
_entity_poly.pdbx_seq_one_letter_code
_entity_poly.pdbx_strand_id
1 'polypeptide(L)'
;MRELRTAVMERIAFEVGPDFLSRLEEKLSAAFKASNDYSRGWYEPSQQAGARGKMQKEHISTEIYRAALESGLNADMPKTVPSGYCFTKITLPSFIMGGTRVESKHWKNANYAKVMGRLNDKLDPLMPDLFRTERHDLTEEKIFLVVAVAENQLKNNQPEIHFVVPYSSLEGYHFKLSLEEVRQAAQQPATEPMSPVVVLKKRLDEAERGTKEA
;
A
#
# COMPACT_ATOMS: atom_id res chain seq x y z
N MET A 1 22.97 1.86 -14.64
CA MET A 1 22.23 1.09 -13.61
C MET A 1 20.82 1.68 -13.51
N ARG A 2 19.76 0.90 -13.78
CA ARG A 2 18.36 1.37 -13.65
C ARG A 2 18.10 1.73 -12.19
N GLU A 3 17.57 2.92 -11.90
CA GLU A 3 17.23 3.29 -10.52
C GLU A 3 16.24 2.28 -9.94
N LEU A 4 16.53 1.81 -8.73
CA LEU A 4 15.77 0.78 -8.05
C LEU A 4 14.31 1.16 -7.84
N ARG A 5 14.06 2.43 -7.49
CA ARG A 5 12.73 3.04 -7.39
C ARG A 5 11.93 2.83 -8.68
N THR A 6 12.56 3.08 -9.83
CA THR A 6 11.95 2.92 -11.16
C THR A 6 11.60 1.45 -11.43
N ALA A 7 12.51 0.52 -11.12
CA ALA A 7 12.27 -0.90 -11.33
C ALA A 7 11.11 -1.45 -10.45
N VAL A 8 10.98 -0.97 -9.21
CA VAL A 8 9.85 -1.32 -8.33
C VAL A 8 8.55 -0.69 -8.85
N MET A 9 8.57 0.57 -9.26
CA MET A 9 7.41 1.27 -9.82
C MET A 9 6.85 0.58 -11.07
N GLU A 10 7.72 0.22 -12.02
CA GLU A 10 7.33 -0.48 -13.25
C GLU A 10 6.77 -1.87 -12.93
N ARG A 11 7.36 -2.57 -11.95
CA ARG A 11 6.84 -3.88 -11.52
C ARG A 11 5.46 -3.75 -10.88
N ILE A 12 5.23 -2.74 -10.04
CA ILE A 12 3.92 -2.44 -9.48
C ILE A 12 2.94 -2.15 -10.62
N ALA A 13 3.29 -1.24 -11.51
CA ALA A 13 2.45 -0.82 -12.64
C ALA A 13 2.05 -1.98 -13.56
N PHE A 14 2.99 -2.88 -13.85
CA PHE A 14 2.73 -4.09 -14.64
C PHE A 14 1.77 -5.05 -13.94
N GLU A 15 1.98 -5.35 -12.65
CA GLU A 15 1.17 -6.35 -11.94
C GLU A 15 -0.22 -5.86 -11.55
N VAL A 16 -0.38 -4.56 -11.26
CA VAL A 16 -1.70 -3.98 -10.95
C VAL A 16 -2.51 -3.70 -12.21
N GLY A 17 -1.85 -3.26 -13.28
CA GLY A 17 -2.49 -2.93 -14.55
C GLY A 17 -3.30 -1.63 -14.54
N PRO A 18 -3.55 -1.04 -15.72
CA PRO A 18 -4.25 0.25 -15.85
C PRO A 18 -5.71 0.20 -15.38
N ASP A 19 -6.40 -0.91 -15.60
CA ASP A 19 -7.81 -1.08 -15.22
C ASP A 19 -8.02 -0.95 -13.71
N PHE A 20 -7.13 -1.53 -12.91
CA PHE A 20 -7.18 -1.41 -11.46
C PHE A 20 -6.96 0.04 -11.02
N LEU A 21 -5.97 0.73 -11.60
CA LEU A 21 -5.65 2.11 -11.24
C LEU A 21 -6.81 3.07 -11.53
N SER A 22 -7.49 2.91 -12.67
CA SER A 22 -8.66 3.72 -13.00
C SER A 22 -9.84 3.44 -12.07
N ARG A 23 -10.18 2.16 -11.85
CA ARG A 23 -11.27 1.78 -10.92
C ARG A 23 -11.01 2.22 -9.49
N LEU A 24 -9.76 2.12 -9.04
CA LEU A 24 -9.34 2.52 -7.71
C LEU A 24 -9.59 4.02 -7.48
N GLU A 25 -9.20 4.87 -8.43
CA GLU A 25 -9.43 6.32 -8.35
C GLU A 25 -10.93 6.64 -8.34
N GLU A 26 -11.69 6.04 -9.26
CA GLU A 26 -13.12 6.29 -9.39
C GLU A 26 -13.88 5.91 -8.11
N LYS A 27 -13.67 4.68 -7.60
CA LYS A 27 -14.38 4.18 -6.42
C LYS A 27 -14.01 4.95 -5.16
N LEU A 28 -12.72 5.22 -4.93
CA LEU A 28 -12.29 5.99 -3.76
C LEU A 28 -12.82 7.43 -3.84
N SER A 29 -12.79 8.06 -5.02
CA SER A 29 -13.33 9.41 -5.19
C SER A 29 -14.83 9.47 -4.92
N ALA A 30 -15.59 8.50 -5.44
CA ALA A 30 -17.01 8.37 -5.18
C ALA A 30 -17.31 8.15 -3.67
N ALA A 31 -16.55 7.29 -3.00
CA ALA A 31 -16.73 7.01 -1.58
C ALA A 31 -16.36 8.20 -0.69
N PHE A 32 -15.30 8.95 -1.02
CA PHE A 32 -14.93 10.17 -0.31
C PHE A 32 -15.99 11.26 -0.48
N LYS A 33 -16.51 11.43 -1.70
CA LYS A 33 -17.63 12.33 -1.97
C LYS A 33 -18.86 11.93 -1.15
N ALA A 34 -19.26 10.66 -1.18
CA ALA A 34 -20.41 10.16 -0.42
C ALA A 34 -20.24 10.37 1.09
N SER A 35 -19.04 10.11 1.63
CA SER A 35 -18.71 10.37 3.03
C SER A 35 -18.83 11.85 3.39
N ASN A 36 -18.38 12.74 2.50
CA ASN A 36 -18.48 14.17 2.68
C ASN A 36 -19.93 14.68 2.61
N ASP A 37 -20.68 14.25 1.60
CA ASP A 37 -22.10 14.61 1.41
C ASP A 37 -22.94 14.14 2.60
N TYR A 38 -22.73 12.90 3.05
CA TYR A 38 -23.39 12.37 4.25
C TYR A 38 -23.04 13.18 5.50
N SER A 39 -21.75 13.48 5.71
CA SER A 39 -21.34 14.25 6.88
C SER A 39 -21.99 15.64 6.93
N ARG A 40 -22.06 16.33 5.77
CA ARG A 40 -22.66 17.67 5.66
C ARG A 40 -24.18 17.65 5.82
N GLY A 41 -24.84 16.57 5.40
CA GLY A 41 -26.29 16.44 5.52
C GLY A 41 -26.79 16.09 6.93
N TRP A 42 -25.97 15.42 7.74
CA TRP A 42 -26.42 14.81 9.00
C TRP A 42 -25.68 15.27 10.26
N TYR A 43 -24.55 15.96 10.14
CA TYR A 43 -23.75 16.39 11.30
C TYR A 43 -23.50 17.89 11.31
N GLU A 44 -23.49 18.44 12.52
CA GLU A 44 -23.04 19.80 12.78
C GLU A 44 -21.59 20.01 12.30
N PRO A 45 -21.21 21.21 11.83
CA PRO A 45 -19.86 21.47 11.29
C PRO A 45 -18.71 21.02 12.19
N SER A 46 -18.88 21.11 13.52
CA SER A 46 -17.89 20.68 14.52
C SER A 46 -17.68 19.16 14.57
N GLN A 47 -18.66 18.37 14.09
CA GLN A 47 -18.65 16.90 14.13
C GLN A 47 -18.36 16.26 12.77
N GLN A 48 -18.48 17.02 11.67
CA GLN A 48 -18.35 16.51 10.29
C GLN A 48 -17.01 15.81 10.06
N ALA A 49 -15.89 16.41 10.47
CA ALA A 49 -14.56 15.83 10.24
C ALA A 49 -14.39 14.46 10.92
N GLY A 50 -14.91 14.31 12.14
CA GLY A 50 -14.88 13.05 12.88
C GLY A 50 -15.75 11.98 12.23
N ALA A 51 -16.95 12.35 11.78
CA ALA A 51 -17.86 11.44 11.07
C ALA A 51 -17.26 10.96 9.74
N ARG A 52 -16.75 11.89 8.90
CA ARG A 52 -16.08 11.55 7.63
C ARG A 52 -14.92 10.59 7.84
N GLY A 53 -14.03 10.88 8.79
CA GLY A 53 -12.83 10.07 9.02
C GLY A 53 -13.15 8.62 9.41
N LYS A 54 -14.24 8.39 10.14
CA LYS A 54 -14.72 7.05 10.49
C LYS A 54 -15.26 6.32 9.25
N MET A 55 -16.08 6.98 8.44
CA MET A 55 -16.65 6.39 7.22
C MET A 55 -15.57 6.08 6.19
N GLN A 56 -14.68 7.04 5.92
CA GLN A 56 -13.57 6.89 4.96
C GLN A 56 -12.69 5.70 5.30
N LYS A 57 -12.41 5.44 6.58
CA LYS A 57 -11.60 4.28 7.02
C LYS A 57 -12.18 2.95 6.52
N GLU A 58 -13.49 2.74 6.68
CA GLU A 58 -14.17 1.52 6.24
C GLU A 58 -14.30 1.46 4.70
N HIS A 59 -14.57 2.61 4.07
CA HIS A 59 -14.64 2.70 2.61
C HIS A 59 -13.32 2.38 1.94
N ILE A 60 -12.18 2.84 2.47
CA ILE A 60 -10.86 2.61 1.85
C ILE A 60 -10.61 1.11 1.65
N SER A 61 -10.75 0.31 2.71
CA SER A 61 -10.52 -1.15 2.60
C SER A 61 -11.53 -1.81 1.66
N THR A 62 -12.81 -1.43 1.76
CA THR A 62 -13.88 -2.01 0.95
C THR A 62 -13.73 -1.68 -0.54
N GLU A 63 -13.43 -0.42 -0.88
CA GLU A 63 -13.34 0.02 -2.27
C GLU A 63 -12.06 -0.45 -2.96
N ILE A 64 -10.93 -0.56 -2.23
CA ILE A 64 -9.72 -1.21 -2.75
C ILE A 64 -10.00 -2.68 -3.09
N TYR A 65 -10.71 -3.39 -2.20
CA TYR A 65 -11.10 -4.78 -2.43
C TYR A 65 -12.00 -4.93 -3.67
N ARG A 66 -13.04 -4.09 -3.78
CA ARG A 66 -13.95 -4.09 -4.93
C ARG A 66 -13.24 -3.74 -6.24
N ALA A 67 -12.37 -2.73 -6.24
CA ALA A 67 -11.57 -2.37 -7.40
C ALA A 67 -10.71 -3.56 -7.87
N ALA A 68 -10.09 -4.28 -6.93
CA ALA A 68 -9.25 -5.43 -7.25
C ALA A 68 -10.04 -6.57 -7.88
N LEU A 69 -11.19 -6.94 -7.30
CA LEU A 69 -12.05 -8.00 -7.83
C LEU A 69 -12.57 -7.68 -9.23
N GLU A 70 -13.04 -6.45 -9.46
CA GLU A 70 -13.55 -6.02 -10.76
C GLU A 70 -12.47 -5.93 -11.84
N SER A 71 -11.20 -5.79 -11.44
CA SER A 71 -10.03 -5.84 -12.31
C SER A 71 -9.47 -7.27 -12.50
N GLY A 72 -10.14 -8.29 -11.95
CA GLY A 72 -9.70 -9.69 -12.06
C GLY A 72 -8.49 -10.05 -11.20
N LEU A 73 -8.12 -9.21 -10.21
CA LEU A 73 -7.04 -9.50 -9.28
C LEU A 73 -7.51 -10.44 -8.17
N ASN A 74 -6.60 -11.26 -7.66
CA ASN A 74 -6.87 -12.16 -6.54
C ASN A 74 -6.92 -11.37 -5.23
N ALA A 75 -8.14 -11.11 -4.73
CA ALA A 75 -8.36 -10.29 -3.55
C ALA A 75 -9.22 -11.02 -2.49
N ASP A 76 -8.80 -10.90 -1.25
CA ASP A 76 -9.49 -11.39 -0.06
C ASP A 76 -9.72 -10.25 0.94
N MET A 77 -10.70 -10.44 1.81
CA MET A 77 -10.97 -9.54 2.93
C MET A 77 -11.07 -10.33 4.25
N PRO A 78 -9.94 -10.87 4.75
CA PRO A 78 -9.91 -11.63 6.00
C PRO A 78 -10.43 -10.82 7.19
N LYS A 79 -11.25 -11.49 8.01
CA LYS A 79 -11.73 -10.97 9.29
C LYS A 79 -10.67 -11.17 10.37
N THR A 80 -10.51 -10.19 11.25
CA THR A 80 -9.69 -10.36 12.46
C THR A 80 -10.28 -11.39 13.41
N VAL A 81 -9.43 -11.97 14.26
CA VAL A 81 -9.84 -12.80 15.39
C VAL A 81 -9.26 -12.18 16.67
N PRO A 82 -10.10 -11.77 17.65
CA PRO A 82 -11.56 -11.76 17.62
C PRO A 82 -12.13 -10.82 16.52
N SER A 83 -13.36 -11.10 16.10
CA SER A 83 -14.01 -10.38 15.00
C SER A 83 -14.24 -8.91 15.35
N GLY A 84 -13.81 -8.00 14.48
CA GLY A 84 -13.97 -6.57 14.70
C GLY A 84 -13.41 -5.68 13.58
N TYR A 85 -12.54 -6.21 12.72
CA TYR A 85 -12.03 -5.48 11.57
C TYR A 85 -11.80 -6.41 10.36
N CYS A 86 -11.82 -5.82 9.17
CA CYS A 86 -11.54 -6.49 7.91
C CYS A 86 -10.35 -5.80 7.25
N PHE A 87 -9.36 -6.58 6.81
CA PHE A 87 -8.21 -6.04 6.08
C PHE A 87 -8.28 -6.49 4.63
N THR A 88 -8.07 -5.57 3.70
CA THR A 88 -7.91 -5.93 2.29
C THR A 88 -6.58 -6.61 2.08
N LYS A 89 -6.59 -7.74 1.39
CA LYS A 89 -5.41 -8.48 0.97
C LYS A 89 -5.52 -8.79 -0.51
N ILE A 90 -4.62 -8.25 -1.32
CA ILE A 90 -4.55 -8.54 -2.75
C ILE A 90 -3.25 -9.30 -3.01
N THR A 91 -3.35 -10.47 -3.60
CA THR A 91 -2.21 -11.34 -3.87
C THR A 91 -1.80 -11.20 -5.32
N LEU A 92 -0.67 -10.53 -5.55
CA LEU A 92 -0.03 -10.38 -6.85
C LEU A 92 1.15 -11.37 -6.96
N PRO A 93 1.72 -11.60 -8.16
CA PRO A 93 2.89 -12.46 -8.31
C PRO A 93 4.07 -12.02 -7.43
N SER A 94 4.39 -10.73 -7.39
CA SER A 94 5.52 -10.19 -6.62
C SER A 94 5.13 -9.51 -5.31
N PHE A 95 3.85 -9.18 -5.12
CA PHE A 95 3.41 -8.38 -3.99
C PHE A 95 2.28 -9.05 -3.22
N ILE A 96 2.27 -8.79 -1.91
CA ILE A 96 1.04 -8.83 -1.12
C ILE A 96 0.65 -7.38 -0.87
N MET A 97 -0.51 -6.98 -1.36
CA MET A 97 -0.97 -5.60 -1.29
C MET A 97 -2.09 -5.43 -0.26
N GLY A 98 -1.92 -4.49 0.66
CA GLY A 98 -2.91 -4.07 1.63
C GLY A 98 -3.49 -2.68 1.33
N GLY A 99 -4.52 -2.28 2.06
CA GLY A 99 -5.13 -0.94 1.95
C GLY A 99 -5.31 -0.29 3.32
N THR A 100 -4.94 0.99 3.44
CA THR A 100 -5.14 1.75 4.68
C THR A 100 -5.28 3.24 4.43
N ARG A 101 -5.90 3.94 5.38
CA ARG A 101 -5.73 5.38 5.53
C ARG A 101 -4.30 5.70 5.97
N VAL A 102 -3.72 6.77 5.43
CA VAL A 102 -2.43 7.31 5.88
C VAL A 102 -2.47 7.55 7.39
N GLU A 103 -1.36 7.24 8.07
CA GLU A 103 -1.17 7.44 9.52
C GLU A 103 -2.15 6.69 10.45
N SER A 104 -2.87 5.68 9.95
CA SER A 104 -3.76 4.88 10.79
C SER A 104 -3.01 4.14 11.91
N LYS A 105 -3.10 4.67 13.14
CA LYS A 105 -2.51 4.05 14.35
C LYS A 105 -3.03 2.63 14.58
N HIS A 106 -4.32 2.40 14.30
CA HIS A 106 -4.93 1.08 14.46
C HIS A 106 -4.36 0.06 13.46
N TRP A 107 -4.11 0.50 12.22
CA TRP A 107 -3.53 -0.37 11.21
C TRP A 107 -2.08 -0.73 11.55
N LYS A 108 -1.25 0.26 11.94
CA LYS A 108 0.14 0.03 12.37
C LYS A 108 0.26 -0.93 13.55
N ASN A 109 -0.71 -0.90 14.46
CA ASN A 109 -0.72 -1.77 15.63
C ASN A 109 -1.35 -3.14 15.40
N ALA A 110 -2.00 -3.36 14.25
CA ALA A 110 -2.65 -4.62 13.96
C ALA A 110 -1.63 -5.74 13.73
N ASN A 111 -1.86 -6.90 14.37
CA ASN A 111 -1.00 -8.08 14.19
C ASN A 111 -0.89 -8.48 12.70
N TYR A 112 -1.98 -8.33 11.94
CA TYR A 112 -1.96 -8.57 10.49
C TYR A 112 -0.92 -7.69 9.78
N ALA A 113 -0.93 -6.38 10.02
CA ALA A 113 0.02 -5.46 9.39
C ALA A 113 1.45 -5.75 9.83
N LYS A 114 1.68 -6.08 11.12
CA LYS A 114 3.01 -6.46 11.62
C LYS A 114 3.54 -7.73 10.99
N VAL A 115 2.70 -8.75 10.82
CA VAL A 115 3.07 -10.01 10.16
C VAL A 115 3.40 -9.77 8.69
N MET A 116 2.61 -8.95 7.99
CA MET A 116 2.88 -8.62 6.59
C MET A 116 4.10 -7.71 6.42
N GLY A 117 4.33 -6.78 7.35
CA GLY A 117 5.52 -5.92 7.38
C GLY A 117 6.81 -6.72 7.37
N ARG A 118 6.84 -7.89 8.03
CA ARG A 118 8.01 -8.78 8.03
C ARG A 118 8.44 -9.29 6.66
N LEU A 119 7.55 -9.26 5.65
CA LEU A 119 7.95 -9.57 4.26
C LEU A 119 9.00 -8.59 3.72
N ASN A 120 9.08 -7.40 4.35
CA ASN A 120 10.04 -6.36 4.07
C ASN A 120 11.21 -6.36 5.06
N ASP A 121 11.36 -7.34 5.96
CA ASP A 121 12.49 -7.42 6.92
C ASP A 121 13.85 -7.35 6.21
N LYS A 122 13.98 -8.03 5.07
CA LYS A 122 15.21 -8.01 4.25
C LYS A 122 15.45 -6.68 3.53
N LEU A 123 14.45 -5.80 3.53
CA LEU A 123 14.55 -4.45 2.96
C LEU A 123 14.93 -3.45 4.04
N ASP A 124 14.63 -3.71 5.31
CA ASP A 124 14.87 -2.75 6.37
C ASP A 124 16.37 -2.50 6.57
N PRO A 125 16.74 -1.25 6.90
CA PRO A 125 18.13 -0.92 7.17
C PRO A 125 18.63 -1.80 8.31
N LEU A 126 19.67 -2.59 8.03
CA LEU A 126 20.32 -3.48 8.99
C LEU A 126 20.69 -2.72 10.27
N MET A 127 19.85 -2.86 11.30
CA MET A 127 20.30 -2.93 12.68
C MET A 127 20.49 -4.41 12.96
N PRO A 128 21.73 -4.95 12.84
CA PRO A 128 21.96 -6.34 13.19
C PRO A 128 21.59 -6.53 14.66
N ASP A 129 20.48 -7.21 14.90
CA ASP A 129 20.14 -7.71 16.23
C ASP A 129 21.10 -8.86 16.52
N LEU A 130 22.13 -8.57 17.32
CA LEU A 130 23.16 -9.53 17.72
C LEU A 130 22.60 -10.71 18.54
N PHE A 131 21.31 -10.68 18.91
CA PHE A 131 20.70 -11.62 19.85
C PHE A 131 19.50 -12.40 19.28
N ARG A 132 19.03 -12.12 18.06
CA ARG A 132 17.90 -12.86 17.45
C ARG A 132 18.37 -13.79 16.33
N THR A 133 18.35 -15.10 16.61
CA THR A 133 18.67 -16.18 15.65
C THR A 133 17.44 -16.71 14.90
N GLU A 134 16.25 -16.19 15.16
CA GLU A 134 15.02 -16.70 14.56
C GLU A 134 14.88 -16.23 13.10
N ARG A 135 15.39 -17.02 12.16
CA ARG A 135 14.98 -16.97 10.76
C ARG A 135 13.63 -17.65 10.64
N HIS A 136 12.56 -16.88 10.47
CA HIS A 136 11.30 -17.43 10.02
C HIS A 136 11.30 -17.49 8.49
N ASP A 137 11.14 -18.69 7.95
CA ASP A 137 10.91 -18.95 6.52
C ASP A 137 9.50 -18.46 6.12
N LEU A 138 9.29 -17.15 6.14
CA LEU A 138 8.17 -16.54 5.44
C LEU A 138 8.51 -16.64 3.96
N THR A 139 7.79 -17.47 3.20
CA THR A 139 7.83 -17.61 1.73
C THR A 139 8.44 -16.38 1.06
N GLU A 140 9.75 -16.44 0.78
CA GLU A 140 10.64 -15.29 0.72
C GLU A 140 10.47 -14.40 -0.52
N GLU A 141 9.51 -14.70 -1.38
CA GLU A 141 9.48 -14.19 -2.75
C GLU A 141 8.65 -12.92 -2.96
N LYS A 142 7.81 -12.52 -2.00
CA LYS A 142 6.91 -11.36 -2.18
C LYS A 142 7.29 -10.17 -1.31
N ILE A 143 7.00 -8.96 -1.80
CA ILE A 143 7.17 -7.68 -1.10
C ILE A 143 5.81 -7.24 -0.57
N PHE A 144 5.77 -6.68 0.64
CA PHE A 144 4.56 -6.07 1.16
C PHE A 144 4.39 -4.65 0.59
N LEU A 145 3.27 -4.44 -0.09
CA LEU A 145 2.86 -3.18 -0.71
C LEU A 145 1.59 -2.68 -0.02
N VAL A 146 1.43 -1.36 0.11
CA VAL A 146 0.25 -0.78 0.74
C VAL A 146 -0.29 0.35 -0.12
N VAL A 147 -1.58 0.30 -0.41
CA VAL A 147 -2.31 1.45 -0.94
C VAL A 147 -2.68 2.34 0.24
N ALA A 148 -1.95 3.44 0.38
CA ALA A 148 -2.12 4.43 1.44
C ALA A 148 -2.93 5.61 0.90
N VAL A 149 -4.10 5.85 1.51
CA VAL A 149 -5.02 6.90 1.08
C VAL A 149 -5.07 8.02 2.11
N ALA A 150 -4.80 9.25 1.68
CA ALA A 150 -4.98 10.46 2.47
C ALA A 150 -6.17 11.29 1.98
N GLU A 151 -6.66 12.19 2.83
CA GLU A 151 -7.64 13.19 2.42
C GLU A 151 -6.88 14.47 2.03
N ASN A 152 -7.06 14.92 0.80
CA ASN A 152 -6.42 16.15 0.33
C ASN A 152 -7.34 17.35 0.60
N GLN A 153 -7.01 18.13 1.63
CA GLN A 153 -7.81 19.30 2.01
C GLN A 153 -7.78 20.41 0.96
N LEU A 154 -6.70 20.52 0.18
CA LEU A 154 -6.55 21.52 -0.88
C LEU A 154 -7.41 21.17 -2.11
N LYS A 155 -7.67 19.89 -2.34
CA LYS A 155 -8.51 19.39 -3.44
C LYS A 155 -9.91 19.00 -2.98
N ASN A 156 -10.56 19.86 -2.18
CA ASN A 156 -11.95 19.67 -1.74
C ASN A 156 -12.21 18.27 -1.12
N ASN A 157 -11.29 17.79 -0.29
CA ASN A 157 -11.35 16.48 0.37
C ASN A 157 -11.37 15.28 -0.60
N GLN A 158 -10.80 15.42 -1.79
CA GLN A 158 -10.55 14.27 -2.68
C GLN A 158 -9.50 13.32 -2.10
N PRO A 159 -9.56 12.02 -2.44
CA PRO A 159 -8.56 11.07 -1.99
C PRO A 159 -7.22 11.30 -2.69
N GLU A 160 -6.14 11.32 -1.91
CA GLU A 160 -4.78 11.24 -2.41
C GLU A 160 -4.27 9.82 -2.22
N ILE A 161 -4.01 9.13 -3.34
CA ILE A 161 -3.71 7.71 -3.36
C ILE A 161 -2.23 7.52 -3.61
N HIS A 162 -1.59 6.74 -2.72
CA HIS A 162 -0.19 6.37 -2.84
C HIS A 162 0.00 4.86 -2.75
N PHE A 163 0.97 4.35 -3.50
CA PHE A 163 1.52 3.01 -3.36
C PHE A 163 2.80 3.11 -2.55
N VAL A 164 2.84 2.46 -1.39
CA VAL A 164 3.96 2.56 -0.46
C VAL A 164 4.49 1.17 -0.12
N VAL A 165 5.81 1.06 -0.06
CA VAL A 165 6.50 -0.13 0.48
C VAL A 165 6.95 0.24 1.89
N PRO A 166 6.25 -0.19 2.95
CA PRO A 166 6.60 0.18 4.32
C PRO A 166 7.88 -0.51 4.79
N TYR A 167 8.55 0.09 5.77
CA TYR A 167 9.52 -0.65 6.61
C TYR A 167 8.80 -1.78 7.35
N SER A 168 9.52 -2.81 7.78
CA SER A 168 8.97 -3.91 8.59
C SER A 168 8.37 -3.42 9.91
N SER A 169 8.94 -2.35 10.47
CA SER A 169 8.44 -1.66 11.67
C SER A 169 7.11 -0.93 11.45
N LEU A 170 6.75 -0.65 10.18
CA LEU A 170 5.62 0.19 9.77
C LEU A 170 5.75 1.67 10.20
N GLU A 171 6.94 2.09 10.65
CA GLU A 171 7.23 3.46 11.10
C GLU A 171 7.69 4.40 9.96
N GLY A 172 7.57 3.96 8.71
CA GLY A 172 7.91 4.75 7.53
C GLY A 172 7.81 3.92 6.26
N TYR A 173 8.38 4.42 5.17
CA TYR A 173 8.34 3.77 3.86
C TYR A 173 9.70 3.82 3.17
N HIS A 174 10.07 2.70 2.54
CA HIS A 174 11.16 2.56 1.58
C HIS A 174 10.90 3.42 0.34
N PHE A 175 9.67 3.31 -0.19
CA PHE A 175 9.21 4.11 -1.32
C PHE A 175 7.80 4.61 -1.08
N LYS A 176 7.53 5.80 -1.62
CA LYS A 176 6.21 6.37 -1.77
C LYS A 176 6.04 6.80 -3.22
N LEU A 177 5.09 6.19 -3.90
CA LEU A 177 4.71 6.47 -5.29
C LEU A 177 3.28 6.99 -5.31
N SER A 178 3.02 8.06 -6.04
CA SER A 178 1.68 8.54 -6.30
C SER A 178 0.97 7.66 -7.33
N LEU A 179 -0.36 7.66 -7.29
CA LEU A 179 -1.18 6.99 -8.30
C LEU A 179 -0.81 7.39 -9.73
N GLU A 180 -0.51 8.68 -9.95
CA GLU A 180 -0.18 9.20 -11.27
C GLU A 180 1.18 8.67 -11.77
N GLU A 181 2.18 8.56 -10.90
CA GLU A 181 3.48 7.95 -11.26
C GLU A 181 3.32 6.49 -11.68
N VAL A 182 2.52 5.71 -10.94
CA VAL A 182 2.26 4.30 -11.26
C VAL A 182 1.45 4.18 -12.56
N ARG A 183 0.49 5.09 -12.80
CA ARG A 183 -0.30 5.13 -14.03
C ARG A 183 0.56 5.44 -15.25
N GLN A 184 1.45 6.42 -15.15
CA GLN A 184 2.38 6.76 -16.22
C GLN A 184 3.30 5.57 -16.54
N ALA A 185 3.79 4.88 -15.51
CA ALA A 185 4.58 3.66 -15.69
C ALA A 185 3.77 2.52 -16.34
N ALA A 186 2.47 2.41 -16.05
CA ALA A 186 1.60 1.36 -16.61
C ALA A 186 1.31 1.57 -18.11
N GLN A 187 1.44 2.81 -18.60
CA GLN A 187 1.24 3.15 -20.02
C GLN A 187 2.49 2.91 -20.87
N GLN A 188 3.66 2.74 -20.24
CA GLN A 188 4.91 2.48 -20.95
C GLN A 188 5.11 0.98 -21.12
N PRO A 189 5.21 0.47 -22.36
CA PRO A 189 5.51 -0.94 -22.56
C PRO A 189 6.90 -1.24 -21.97
N ALA A 190 6.99 -2.28 -21.14
CA ALA A 190 8.26 -2.72 -20.58
C ALA A 190 9.17 -3.19 -21.72
N THR A 191 10.11 -2.33 -22.13
CA THR A 191 11.05 -2.60 -23.24
C THR A 191 12.08 -3.67 -22.89
N GLU A 192 12.21 -4.03 -21.61
CA GLU A 192 13.14 -5.01 -21.08
C GLU A 192 12.41 -5.99 -20.14
N PRO A 193 12.87 -7.26 -20.03
CA PRO A 193 12.31 -8.19 -19.06
C PRO A 193 12.47 -7.63 -17.64
N MET A 194 11.35 -7.57 -16.90
CA MET A 194 11.36 -7.06 -15.53
C MET A 194 12.32 -7.86 -14.65
N SER A 195 13.06 -7.15 -13.80
CA SER A 195 13.98 -7.79 -12.85
C SER A 195 13.24 -8.80 -11.96
N PRO A 196 13.79 -10.00 -11.71
CA PRO A 196 13.22 -10.94 -10.76
C PRO A 196 13.11 -10.31 -9.38
N VAL A 197 12.06 -10.68 -8.62
CA VAL A 197 11.81 -10.08 -7.29
C VAL A 197 12.98 -10.31 -6.33
N VAL A 198 13.62 -11.46 -6.42
CA VAL A 198 14.84 -11.78 -5.65
C VAL A 198 15.97 -10.78 -5.94
N VAL A 199 16.13 -10.39 -7.21
CA VAL A 199 17.12 -9.39 -7.63
C VAL A 199 16.71 -7.99 -7.17
N LEU A 200 15.42 -7.66 -7.25
CA LEU A 200 14.90 -6.39 -6.71
C LEU A 200 15.17 -6.28 -5.20
N LYS A 201 14.83 -7.32 -4.42
CA LYS A 201 15.11 -7.40 -2.98
C LYS A 201 16.61 -7.29 -2.67
N LYS A 202 17.47 -7.93 -3.46
CA LYS A 202 18.93 -7.84 -3.27
C LYS A 202 19.46 -6.44 -3.59
N ARG A 203 19.01 -5.83 -4.69
CA ARG A 203 19.40 -4.46 -5.07
C ARG A 203 18.85 -3.42 -4.11
N LEU A 204 17.70 -3.69 -3.48
CA LEU A 204 17.15 -2.91 -2.37
C LEU A 204 18.11 -2.89 -1.19
N ASP A 205 18.53 -4.05 -0.71
CA ASP A 205 19.53 -4.19 0.36
C ASP A 205 20.85 -3.47 0.03
N GLU A 206 21.34 -3.58 -1.21
CA GLU A 206 22.59 -2.94 -1.65
C GLU A 206 22.50 -1.41 -1.76
N ALA A 207 21.39 -0.86 -2.25
CA ALA A 207 21.21 0.59 -2.41
C ALA A 207 21.18 1.34 -1.06
N GLU A 208 20.61 0.71 -0.04
CA GLU A 208 20.62 1.27 1.32
C GLU A 208 22.01 1.27 1.96
N ARG A 209 22.84 0.27 1.66
CA ARG A 209 24.24 0.20 2.14
C ARG A 209 25.11 1.29 1.52
N GLY A 210 24.96 1.53 0.22
CA GLY A 210 25.75 2.55 -0.50
C GLY A 210 25.49 3.99 -0.05
N THR A 211 24.30 4.27 0.51
CA THR A 211 23.95 5.60 1.05
C THR A 211 24.68 5.90 2.38
N LYS A 212 25.39 4.92 2.96
CA LYS A 212 26.14 5.05 4.23
C LYS A 212 27.67 5.13 4.08
N GLU A 213 28.21 4.90 2.89
CA GLU A 213 29.67 4.91 2.63
C GLU A 213 30.15 6.17 1.89
N ALA A 214 29.26 7.13 1.64
CA ALA A 214 29.55 8.45 1.08
C ALA A 214 29.33 9.55 2.13
#